data_AF-L8PGL3-F1
#
_entry.id   AF-L8PGL3-F1
#
_cell.length_a   1.000
_cell.length_b   1.000
_cell.length_c   1.000
_cell.angle_alpha   90.00
_cell.angle_beta   90.00
_cell.angle_gamma   90.00
#
_symmetry.space_group_name_H-M   'P 1'
#
loop_
_entity.id
_entity.type
_entity.pdbx_description
1 polymer ?
#
loop_
_entity_poly.entity_id
_entity_poly.type
_entity_poly.pdbx_seq_one_letter_code
_entity_poly.pdbx_strand_id
1 'polypeptide(L)'
;MLTIHADSRGHALAVKGAWIAEAGTLAELAAAHPGARVREWPGILTPGLINLHGNELLEETYHPDPREADELGTEPLTGDALAALTMDDARWGASARRGLQRMLAHGTVRVACEELRNRAVRDAVHRSALAMGRLGRPEGTPALDPYRSGLPVEFARPRERHSAARFAVFDVQDEAELAERGAGTCVATVVDGRLVYRRR
;
A
#
# COMPACT_ATOMS: atom_id res chain seq x y z
N MET A 1 -13.18 6.61 -17.87
CA MET A 1 -12.43 7.87 -18.08
C MET A 1 -10.94 7.57 -17.94
N LEU A 2 -10.11 8.05 -18.85
CA LEU A 2 -8.65 7.90 -18.78
C LEU A 2 -8.07 8.99 -17.86
N THR A 3 -7.17 8.61 -16.96
CA THR A 3 -6.50 9.54 -16.02
C THR A 3 -4.99 9.42 -16.19
N ILE A 4 -4.30 10.54 -16.38
CA ILE A 4 -2.83 10.61 -16.39
C ILE A 4 -2.37 10.97 -14.98
N HIS A 5 -1.49 10.14 -14.40
CA HIS A 5 -0.79 10.44 -13.16
C HIS A 5 0.64 10.80 -13.52
N ALA A 6 1.07 12.02 -13.22
CA ALA A 6 2.42 12.51 -13.47
C ALA A 6 3.12 12.86 -12.15
N ASP A 7 4.40 12.58 -12.10
CA ASP A 7 5.28 12.87 -10.96
C ASP A 7 6.13 14.12 -11.23
N SER A 8 6.90 14.57 -10.23
CA SER A 8 7.73 15.78 -10.33
C SER A 8 8.95 15.63 -11.25
N ARG A 9 9.28 14.39 -11.66
CA ARG A 9 10.38 14.07 -12.59
C ARG A 9 9.91 14.00 -14.04
N GLY A 10 8.62 14.21 -14.29
CA GLY A 10 8.02 14.16 -15.61
C GLY A 10 7.66 12.75 -16.08
N HIS A 11 7.81 11.73 -15.23
CA HIS A 11 7.29 10.40 -15.51
C HIS A 11 5.77 10.39 -15.33
N ALA A 12 5.06 9.73 -16.24
CA ALA A 12 3.63 9.68 -16.22
C ALA A 12 3.07 8.32 -16.64
N LEU A 13 1.95 7.96 -16.02
CA LEU A 13 1.15 6.77 -16.31
C LEU A 13 -0.27 7.16 -16.73
N ALA A 14 -0.68 6.76 -17.93
CA ALA A 14 -2.06 6.82 -18.38
C ALA A 14 -2.82 5.59 -17.91
N VAL A 15 -3.87 5.78 -17.10
CA VAL A 15 -4.66 4.72 -16.48
C VAL A 15 -6.05 4.67 -17.09
N LYS A 16 -6.48 3.47 -17.52
CA LYS A 16 -7.83 3.21 -18.04
C LYS A 16 -8.43 1.96 -17.38
N GLY A 17 -9.43 2.17 -16.53
CA GLY A 17 -9.97 1.07 -15.72
C GLY A 17 -8.88 0.54 -14.79
N ALA A 18 -8.71 -0.78 -14.72
CA ALA A 18 -7.70 -1.43 -13.87
C ALA A 18 -6.30 -1.53 -14.50
N TRP A 19 -6.07 -0.92 -15.67
CA TRP A 19 -4.89 -1.16 -16.49
C TRP A 19 -4.14 0.13 -16.83
N ILE A 20 -2.82 -0.01 -16.97
CA ILE A 20 -1.96 1.01 -17.58
C ILE A 20 -2.21 0.98 -19.10
N ALA A 21 -2.76 2.06 -19.62
CA ALA A 21 -2.98 2.25 -21.05
C ALA A 21 -1.67 2.62 -21.75
N GLU A 22 -0.85 3.48 -21.13
CA GLU A 22 0.48 3.85 -21.58
C GLU A 22 1.34 4.39 -20.44
N ALA A 23 2.66 4.28 -20.56
CA ALA A 23 3.65 4.91 -19.70
C ALA A 23 4.59 5.78 -20.56
N GLY A 24 4.97 6.96 -20.08
CA GLY A 24 5.79 7.91 -20.83
C GLY A 24 5.96 9.22 -20.09
N THR A 25 6.18 10.32 -20.82
CA THR A 25 6.19 11.66 -20.22
C THR A 25 4.80 12.28 -20.17
N LEU A 26 4.58 13.25 -19.27
CA LEU A 26 3.31 13.99 -19.23
C LEU A 26 2.97 14.64 -20.57
N ALA A 27 3.96 15.22 -21.26
CA ALA A 27 3.75 15.91 -22.54
C ALA A 27 3.26 14.94 -23.63
N GLU A 28 3.91 13.78 -23.77
CA GLU A 28 3.53 12.75 -24.75
C GLU A 28 2.11 12.23 -24.49
N LEU A 29 1.81 11.91 -23.23
CA LEU A 29 0.51 11.35 -22.85
C LEU A 29 -0.62 12.37 -22.97
N ALA A 30 -0.39 13.62 -22.62
CA ALA A 30 -1.38 14.69 -22.76
C ALA A 30 -1.67 14.99 -24.24
N ALA A 31 -0.65 14.96 -25.12
CA ALA A 31 -0.83 15.11 -26.56
C ALA A 31 -1.61 13.92 -27.16
N ALA A 32 -1.30 12.69 -26.76
CA ALA A 32 -1.99 11.49 -27.21
C ALA A 32 -3.43 11.38 -26.67
N HIS A 33 -3.71 11.98 -25.51
CA HIS A 33 -5.01 11.93 -24.85
C HIS A 33 -5.46 13.31 -24.33
N PRO A 34 -5.85 14.27 -25.21
CA PRO A 34 -6.16 15.64 -24.81
C PRO A 34 -7.36 15.78 -23.84
N GLY A 35 -8.27 14.80 -23.83
CA GLY A 35 -9.42 14.75 -22.91
C GLY A 35 -9.16 13.97 -21.62
N ALA A 36 -7.93 13.52 -21.38
CA ALA A 36 -7.58 12.80 -20.16
C ALA A 36 -7.62 13.72 -18.95
N ARG A 37 -8.09 13.18 -17.83
CA ARG A 37 -7.97 13.88 -16.55
C ARG A 37 -6.52 13.80 -16.08
N VAL A 38 -5.86 14.94 -15.87
CA VAL A 38 -4.48 14.97 -15.38
C VAL A 38 -4.44 15.10 -13.85
N ARG A 39 -3.54 14.36 -13.21
CA ARG A 39 -3.16 14.48 -11.81
C ARG A 39 -1.65 14.60 -11.73
N GLU A 40 -1.18 15.77 -11.33
CA GLU A 40 0.21 15.99 -10.98
C GLU A 40 0.37 15.77 -9.47
N TRP A 41 1.45 15.10 -9.10
CA TRP A 41 1.76 14.76 -7.72
C TRP A 41 3.12 15.31 -7.32
N PRO A 42 3.32 15.64 -6.04
CA PRO A 42 4.65 15.95 -5.54
C PRO A 42 5.50 14.68 -5.47
N GLY A 43 6.80 14.82 -5.76
CA GLY A 43 7.78 13.75 -5.71
C GLY A 43 7.64 12.69 -6.80
N ILE A 44 8.03 11.46 -6.50
CA ILE A 44 8.25 10.40 -7.50
C ILE A 44 7.14 9.35 -7.53
N LEU A 45 6.83 8.85 -8.74
CA LEU A 45 5.95 7.70 -8.94
C LEU A 45 6.78 6.42 -8.98
N THR A 46 6.40 5.44 -8.16
CA THR A 46 7.06 4.13 -8.11
C THR A 46 6.04 3.00 -8.34
N PRO A 47 6.50 1.77 -8.64
CA PRO A 47 5.60 0.61 -8.81
C PRO A 47 4.74 0.25 -7.58
N GLY A 48 4.98 0.88 -6.43
CA GLY A 48 4.36 0.55 -5.15
C GLY A 48 5.10 -0.56 -4.41
N LEU A 49 4.93 -0.59 -3.09
CA LEU A 49 5.66 -1.49 -2.20
C LEU A 49 4.94 -2.83 -2.00
N ILE A 50 5.72 -3.86 -1.76
CA ILE A 50 5.27 -5.15 -1.24
C ILE A 50 5.60 -5.17 0.26
N ASN A 51 4.59 -5.33 1.11
CA ASN A 51 4.83 -5.57 2.53
C ASN A 51 4.98 -7.08 2.77
N LEU A 52 6.14 -7.50 3.23
CA LEU A 52 6.49 -8.92 3.39
C LEU A 52 5.89 -9.56 4.64
N HIS A 53 5.52 -8.76 5.64
CA HIS A 53 5.08 -9.22 6.96
C HIS A 53 3.55 -9.28 7.07
N GLY A 54 2.88 -9.77 6.03
CA GLY A 54 1.42 -9.76 5.95
C GLY A 54 0.73 -10.56 7.04
N ASN A 55 1.21 -11.76 7.35
CA ASN A 55 0.62 -12.59 8.42
C ASN A 55 0.80 -11.90 9.78
N GLU A 56 2.00 -11.40 10.05
CA GLU A 56 2.39 -10.80 11.31
C GLU A 56 1.59 -9.52 11.57
N LEU A 57 1.41 -8.69 10.54
CA LEU A 57 0.64 -7.46 10.64
C LEU A 57 -0.87 -7.68 10.63
N LEU A 58 -1.39 -8.83 10.18
CA LEU A 58 -2.84 -9.04 10.03
C LEU A 58 -3.43 -10.08 10.99
N GLU A 59 -2.63 -11.00 11.52
CA GLU A 59 -3.06 -12.04 12.48
C GLU A 59 -2.33 -11.97 13.83
N GLU A 60 -1.13 -11.38 13.88
CA GLU A 60 -0.34 -11.25 15.11
C GLU A 60 -0.28 -9.82 15.66
N THR A 61 -1.02 -8.91 15.02
CA THR A 61 -1.08 -7.50 15.36
C THR A 61 -2.53 -7.04 15.40
N TYR A 62 -2.91 -6.35 16.47
CA TYR A 62 -4.16 -5.62 16.53
C TYR A 62 -3.95 -4.16 16.12
N HIS A 63 -4.82 -3.68 15.24
CA HIS A 63 -4.88 -2.28 14.81
C HIS A 63 -6.13 -1.63 15.44
N PRO A 64 -6.00 -0.88 16.54
CA PRO A 64 -7.15 -0.34 17.29
C PRO A 64 -8.13 0.45 16.42
N ASP A 65 -9.44 0.31 16.65
CA ASP A 65 -10.42 1.18 16.00
C ASP A 65 -10.20 2.63 16.49
N PRO A 66 -10.37 3.66 15.65
CA PRO A 66 -10.27 5.05 16.09
C PRO A 66 -11.17 5.39 17.29
N ARG A 67 -12.27 4.67 17.52
CA ARG A 67 -13.15 4.83 18.67
C ARG A 67 -12.56 4.31 19.97
N GLU A 68 -11.59 3.40 19.90
CA GLU A 68 -10.88 2.82 21.04
C GLU A 68 -9.58 3.59 21.35
N ALA A 69 -9.29 4.67 20.62
CA ALA A 69 -8.02 5.38 20.71
C ALA A 69 -7.73 5.95 22.11
N ASP A 70 -8.75 6.38 22.84
CA ASP A 70 -8.59 6.91 24.21
C ASP A 70 -8.19 5.81 25.21
N GLU A 71 -8.52 4.55 24.93
CA GLU A 71 -8.22 3.41 25.81
C GLU A 71 -6.94 2.67 25.37
N LEU A 72 -6.81 2.40 24.08
CA LEU A 72 -5.77 1.52 23.52
C LEU A 72 -4.67 2.28 22.78
N GLY A 73 -4.83 3.59 22.59
CA GLY A 73 -3.98 4.37 21.70
C GLY A 73 -4.23 4.07 20.22
N THR A 74 -3.39 4.66 19.37
CA THR A 74 -3.51 4.53 17.90
C THR A 74 -2.50 3.56 17.28
N GLU A 75 -1.48 3.20 18.05
CA GLU A 75 -0.40 2.33 17.62
C GLU A 75 -0.84 0.86 17.54
N PRO A 76 -0.22 0.06 16.67
CA PRO A 76 -0.49 -1.37 16.63
C PRO A 76 -0.10 -2.04 17.95
N LEU A 77 -0.93 -2.98 18.42
CA LEU A 77 -0.69 -3.77 19.63
C LEU A 77 -0.28 -5.18 19.24
N THR A 78 0.77 -5.70 19.88
CA THR A 78 1.35 -7.03 19.63
C THR A 78 1.68 -7.71 20.97
N GLY A 79 2.06 -9.00 20.93
CA GLY A 79 2.52 -9.74 22.11
C GLY A 79 1.54 -9.67 23.28
N ASP A 80 2.03 -9.36 24.48
CA ASP A 80 1.24 -9.30 25.71
C ASP A 80 0.08 -8.29 25.63
N ALA A 81 0.28 -7.16 24.94
CA ALA A 81 -0.76 -6.15 24.78
C ALA A 81 -1.92 -6.66 23.92
N LEU A 82 -1.64 -7.46 22.88
CA LEU A 82 -2.66 -8.17 22.11
C LEU A 82 -3.29 -9.31 22.92
N ALA A 83 -2.48 -10.10 23.64
CA ALA A 83 -2.95 -11.24 24.41
C ALA A 83 -3.90 -10.84 25.55
N ALA A 84 -3.79 -9.62 26.07
CA ALA A 84 -4.70 -9.06 27.06
C ALA A 84 -6.10 -8.71 26.50
N LEU A 85 -6.28 -8.67 25.18
CA LEU A 85 -7.54 -8.31 24.54
C LEU A 85 -8.44 -9.52 24.33
N THR A 86 -9.74 -9.35 24.61
CA THR A 86 -10.75 -10.29 24.10
C THR A 86 -10.96 -10.02 22.61
N MET A 87 -10.69 -11.03 21.79
CA MET A 87 -10.71 -10.93 20.33
C MET A 87 -11.76 -11.86 19.74
N ASP A 88 -12.86 -11.30 19.24
CA ASP A 88 -13.85 -12.00 18.44
C ASP A 88 -13.59 -11.84 16.92
N ASP A 89 -14.34 -12.57 16.10
CA ASP A 89 -14.21 -12.52 14.64
C ASP A 89 -14.46 -11.10 14.09
N ALA A 90 -15.37 -10.34 14.70
CA ALA A 90 -15.69 -8.99 14.28
C ALA A 90 -14.48 -8.05 14.48
N ARG A 91 -13.84 -8.13 15.66
CA ARG A 91 -12.66 -7.35 16.03
C ARG A 91 -11.45 -7.74 15.20
N TRP A 92 -11.24 -9.03 14.94
CA TRP A 92 -10.21 -9.50 14.00
C TRP A 92 -10.42 -8.97 12.59
N GLY A 93 -11.64 -9.08 12.05
CA GLY A 93 -11.96 -8.59 10.71
C GLY A 93 -11.89 -7.06 10.59
N ALA A 94 -12.21 -6.31 11.65
CA ALA A 94 -12.03 -4.86 11.71
C ALA A 94 -10.54 -4.48 11.76
N SER A 95 -9.76 -5.14 12.61
CA SER A 95 -8.31 -4.97 12.73
C SER A 95 -7.61 -5.17 11.38
N ALA A 96 -7.87 -6.29 10.69
CA ALA A 96 -7.24 -6.60 9.42
C ALA A 96 -7.56 -5.55 8.32
N ARG A 97 -8.81 -5.10 8.23
CA ARG A 97 -9.19 -4.03 7.29
C ARG A 97 -8.47 -2.72 7.59
N ARG A 98 -8.32 -2.39 8.88
CA ARG A 98 -7.58 -1.21 9.29
C ARG A 98 -6.08 -1.35 9.00
N GLY A 99 -5.49 -2.51 9.26
CA GLY A 99 -4.10 -2.82 8.92
C GLY A 99 -3.82 -2.62 7.43
N LEU A 100 -4.64 -3.21 6.57
CA LEU A 100 -4.56 -3.04 5.12
C LEU A 100 -4.70 -1.55 4.72
N GLN A 101 -5.65 -0.83 5.32
CA GLN A 101 -5.83 0.60 5.07
C GLN A 101 -4.60 1.43 5.49
N ARG A 102 -3.96 1.10 6.61
CA ARG A 102 -2.73 1.75 7.06
C ARG A 102 -1.56 1.43 6.12
N MET A 103 -1.43 0.19 5.64
CA MET A 103 -0.40 -0.17 4.67
C MET A 103 -0.56 0.60 3.35
N LEU A 104 -1.80 0.86 2.89
CA LEU A 104 -2.05 1.73 1.74
C LEU A 104 -1.48 3.15 1.95
N ALA A 105 -1.46 3.65 3.19
CA ALA A 105 -0.86 4.95 3.51
C ALA A 105 0.67 4.96 3.44
N HIS A 106 1.30 3.79 3.30
CA HIS A 106 2.74 3.60 3.06
C HIS A 106 3.03 3.16 1.62
N GLY A 107 2.13 3.38 0.67
CA GLY A 107 2.36 3.00 -0.72
C GLY A 107 2.37 1.50 -0.98
N THR A 108 1.88 0.68 -0.03
CA THR A 108 1.80 -0.77 -0.20
C THR A 108 0.70 -1.12 -1.20
N VAL A 109 1.06 -1.88 -2.25
CA VAL A 109 0.12 -2.35 -3.30
C VAL A 109 -0.04 -3.87 -3.31
N ARG A 110 0.80 -4.58 -2.55
CA ARG A 110 0.71 -6.01 -2.29
C ARG A 110 1.14 -6.33 -0.86
N VAL A 111 0.52 -7.37 -0.30
CA VAL A 111 0.86 -7.87 1.03
C VAL A 111 1.14 -9.36 0.91
N ALA A 112 2.36 -9.74 1.25
CA ALA A 112 2.81 -11.12 1.18
C ALA A 112 2.24 -11.89 2.38
N CYS A 113 1.43 -12.91 2.10
CA CYS A 113 0.80 -13.74 3.10
C CYS A 113 1.10 -15.21 2.80
N GLU A 114 1.39 -15.99 3.83
CA GLU A 114 1.16 -17.43 3.80
C GLU A 114 -0.35 -17.70 3.94
N GLU A 115 -0.71 -18.95 4.22
CA GLU A 115 -2.08 -19.28 4.61
C GLU A 115 -2.44 -18.57 5.93
N LEU A 116 -3.39 -17.65 5.84
CA LEU A 116 -4.00 -16.97 6.98
C LEU A 116 -4.94 -17.95 7.71
N ARG A 117 -4.80 -18.07 9.02
CA ARG A 117 -5.55 -19.05 9.83
C ARG A 117 -6.92 -18.52 10.24
N ASN A 118 -7.01 -17.23 10.56
CA ASN A 118 -8.22 -16.57 10.99
C ASN A 118 -9.16 -16.34 9.79
N ARG A 119 -10.40 -16.83 9.89
CA ARG A 119 -11.39 -16.71 8.81
C ARG A 119 -11.78 -15.24 8.54
N ALA A 120 -12.01 -14.45 9.58
CA ALA A 120 -12.37 -13.05 9.44
C ALA A 120 -11.25 -12.23 8.78
N VAL A 121 -9.98 -12.54 9.09
CA VAL A 121 -8.81 -11.94 8.46
C VAL A 121 -8.71 -12.36 6.99
N ARG A 122 -8.86 -13.66 6.67
CA ARG A 122 -8.91 -14.14 5.28
C ARG A 122 -9.96 -13.42 4.45
N ASP A 123 -11.18 -13.27 4.98
CA ASP A 123 -12.26 -12.59 4.28
C ASP A 123 -11.95 -11.10 4.05
N ALA A 124 -11.32 -10.44 5.02
CA ALA A 124 -10.86 -9.05 4.87
C ALA A 124 -9.77 -8.93 3.79
N VAL A 125 -8.77 -9.82 3.81
CA VAL A 125 -7.65 -9.82 2.87
C VAL A 125 -8.12 -10.13 1.45
N HIS A 126 -8.96 -11.15 1.28
CA HIS A 126 -9.53 -11.52 -0.01
C HIS A 126 -10.27 -10.34 -0.66
N ARG A 127 -11.09 -9.62 0.11
CA ARG A 127 -11.83 -8.44 -0.38
C ARG A 127 -10.95 -7.25 -0.75
N SER A 128 -9.72 -7.17 -0.22
CA SER A 128 -8.80 -6.08 -0.56
C SER A 128 -8.09 -6.28 -1.91
N ALA A 129 -8.00 -7.52 -2.40
CA ALA A 129 -7.23 -7.90 -3.59
C ALA A 129 -5.73 -7.50 -3.55
N LEU A 130 -5.19 -7.26 -2.34
CA LEU A 130 -3.79 -6.93 -2.09
C LEU A 130 -2.93 -8.17 -1.80
N ALA A 131 -3.53 -9.30 -1.43
CA ALA A 131 -2.79 -10.48 -1.04
C ALA A 131 -1.92 -11.03 -2.18
N MET A 132 -0.74 -11.53 -1.83
CA MET A 132 0.08 -12.40 -2.66
C MET A 132 0.65 -13.53 -1.80
N GLY A 133 0.82 -14.72 -2.39
CA GLY A 133 1.41 -15.85 -1.69
C GLY A 133 2.90 -15.62 -1.38
N ARG A 134 3.34 -16.10 -0.23
CA ARG A 134 4.76 -16.24 0.14
C ARG A 134 5.01 -17.61 0.77
N LEU A 135 6.28 -17.97 0.87
CA LEU A 135 6.75 -19.16 1.57
C LEU A 135 7.69 -18.74 2.69
N GLY A 136 7.47 -19.25 3.90
CA GLY A 136 8.27 -18.96 5.08
C GLY A 136 7.96 -17.59 5.69
N ARG A 137 8.31 -17.44 6.97
CA ARG A 137 8.31 -16.18 7.73
C ARG A 137 9.49 -15.30 7.30
N PRO A 138 9.32 -13.98 7.05
CA PRO A 138 10.45 -13.16 6.66
C PRO A 138 11.26 -12.86 7.93
N GLU A 139 12.55 -12.62 7.77
CA GLU A 139 13.35 -12.06 8.86
C GLU A 139 12.93 -10.60 9.15
N GLY A 140 13.59 -9.97 10.12
CA GLY A 140 13.37 -8.57 10.44
C GLY A 140 12.11 -8.30 11.27
N THR A 141 11.79 -7.02 11.43
CA THR A 141 10.70 -6.56 12.30
C THR A 141 9.45 -6.25 11.47
N PRO A 142 8.28 -6.86 11.76
CA PRO A 142 7.04 -6.49 11.11
C PRO A 142 6.74 -5.00 11.26
N ALA A 143 6.57 -4.29 10.14
CA ALA A 143 6.34 -2.86 10.13
C ALA A 143 5.36 -2.44 9.02
N LEU A 144 4.50 -1.46 9.32
CA LEU A 144 3.61 -0.87 8.31
C LEU A 144 4.38 -0.15 7.21
N ASP A 145 5.52 0.46 7.57
CA ASP A 145 6.50 1.03 6.65
C ASP A 145 7.56 -0.03 6.32
N PRO A 146 7.63 -0.54 5.08
CA PRO A 146 8.61 -1.56 4.70
C PRO A 146 10.07 -1.14 4.96
N TYR A 147 10.40 0.16 4.90
CA TYR A 147 11.75 0.67 5.20
C TYR A 147 12.13 0.57 6.68
N ARG A 148 11.17 0.29 7.57
CA ARG A 148 11.41 0.10 9.01
C ARG A 148 11.51 -1.38 9.40
N SER A 149 11.44 -2.29 8.43
CA SER A 149 11.49 -3.73 8.69
C SER A 149 12.89 -4.28 8.95
N GLY A 150 13.94 -3.54 8.60
CA GLY A 150 15.32 -4.03 8.64
C GLY A 150 15.67 -4.98 7.48
N LEU A 151 14.74 -5.20 6.55
CA LEU A 151 14.98 -5.92 5.30
C LEU A 151 15.11 -4.95 4.12
N PRO A 152 15.78 -5.38 3.02
CA PRO A 152 15.67 -4.70 1.74
C PRO A 152 14.21 -4.56 1.32
N VAL A 153 13.81 -3.35 0.92
CA VAL A 153 12.43 -3.08 0.49
C VAL A 153 12.16 -3.68 -0.88
N GLU A 154 11.02 -4.36 -1.00
CA GLU A 154 10.55 -4.91 -2.27
C GLU A 154 9.52 -4.00 -2.94
N PHE A 155 9.79 -3.68 -4.20
CA PHE A 155 8.83 -3.01 -5.08
C PHE A 155 8.08 -4.05 -5.91
N ALA A 156 6.82 -3.74 -6.24
CA ALA A 156 6.15 -4.47 -7.30
C ALA A 156 6.87 -4.26 -8.64
N ARG A 157 6.57 -5.11 -9.63
CA ARG A 157 7.16 -4.99 -10.97
C ARG A 157 6.92 -3.59 -11.57
N PRO A 158 7.83 -3.04 -12.39
CA PRO A 158 7.60 -1.78 -13.12
C PRO A 158 6.25 -1.72 -13.84
N ARG A 159 5.68 -0.52 -13.94
CA ARG A 159 4.38 -0.28 -14.58
C ARG A 159 4.58 0.10 -16.04
N GLU A 160 4.23 -0.83 -16.91
CA GLU A 160 4.30 -0.69 -18.37
C GLU A 160 2.90 -0.81 -18.97
N ARG A 161 2.76 -0.52 -20.27
CA ARG A 161 1.52 -0.74 -21.03
C ARG A 161 0.97 -2.16 -20.75
N HIS A 162 -0.33 -2.24 -20.48
CA HIS A 162 -1.08 -3.46 -20.12
C HIS A 162 -0.74 -4.09 -18.77
N SER A 163 0.14 -3.50 -17.96
CA SER A 163 0.28 -3.90 -16.56
C SER A 163 -0.93 -3.45 -15.74
N ALA A 164 -1.21 -4.13 -14.63
CA ALA A 164 -2.23 -3.70 -13.69
C ALA A 164 -1.87 -2.32 -13.12
N ALA A 165 -2.84 -1.41 -13.03
CA ALA A 165 -2.66 -0.06 -12.52
C ALA A 165 -2.53 -0.07 -10.98
N ARG A 166 -1.35 -0.49 -10.51
CA ARG A 166 -0.94 -0.58 -9.11
C ARG A 166 0.39 0.13 -8.94
N PHE A 167 0.38 1.26 -8.26
CA PHE A 167 1.56 2.11 -8.06
C PHE A 167 1.36 3.04 -6.86
N ALA A 168 2.44 3.65 -6.39
CA ALA A 168 2.39 4.62 -5.31
C ALA A 168 3.21 5.87 -5.67
N VAL A 169 2.89 6.97 -4.99
CA VAL A 169 3.61 8.24 -5.15
C VAL A 169 4.11 8.69 -3.78
N PHE A 170 5.36 9.12 -3.74
CA PHE A 170 6.07 9.51 -2.52
C PHE A 170 6.58 10.94 -2.66
N ASP A 171 6.34 11.76 -1.64
CA ASP A 171 6.77 13.17 -1.60
C ASP A 171 8.24 13.29 -1.17
N VAL A 172 9.10 12.88 -2.10
CA VAL A 172 10.57 12.81 -2.03
C VAL A 172 11.15 13.05 -3.42
N GLN A 173 12.41 13.46 -3.49
CA GLN A 173 13.08 13.77 -4.74
C GLN A 173 13.50 12.53 -5.52
N ASP A 174 13.98 11.47 -4.86
CA ASP A 174 14.40 10.19 -5.44
C ASP A 174 14.13 9.01 -4.48
N GLU A 175 14.42 7.82 -4.99
CA GLU A 175 14.49 6.55 -4.28
C GLU A 175 15.52 6.57 -3.12
N ALA A 176 16.57 7.38 -3.20
CA ALA A 176 17.56 7.49 -2.11
C ALA A 176 16.95 8.25 -0.91
N GLU A 177 16.33 9.40 -1.17
CA GLU A 177 15.57 10.12 -0.14
C GLU A 177 14.38 9.29 0.38
N LEU A 178 13.71 8.52 -0.50
CA LEU A 178 12.67 7.58 -0.08
C LEU A 178 13.20 6.57 0.94
N ALA A 179 14.40 6.02 0.71
CA ALA A 179 15.01 5.05 1.61
C ALA A 179 15.40 5.66 2.97
N GLU A 180 15.85 6.91 2.99
CA GLU A 180 16.17 7.63 4.21
C GLU A 180 14.91 7.97 5.02
N ARG A 181 13.93 8.62 4.38
CA ARG A 181 12.73 9.14 5.05
C ARG A 181 11.68 8.07 5.32
N GLY A 182 11.67 7.00 4.53
CA GLY A 182 10.72 5.88 4.63
C GLY A 182 9.41 6.12 3.89
N ALA A 183 8.59 5.07 3.83
CA ALA A 183 7.34 5.04 3.07
C ALA A 183 6.22 5.90 3.67
N GLY A 184 6.39 6.43 4.89
CA GLY A 184 5.50 7.44 5.48
C GLY A 184 5.42 8.76 4.69
N THR A 185 6.29 8.94 3.69
CA THR A 185 6.23 10.05 2.71
C THR A 185 5.20 9.83 1.60
N CYS A 186 4.50 8.68 1.57
CA CYS A 186 3.49 8.40 0.56
C CYS A 186 2.36 9.44 0.57
N VAL A 187 2.02 9.95 -0.62
CA VAL A 187 0.93 10.90 -0.85
C VAL A 187 -0.23 10.31 -1.63
N ALA A 188 -0.01 9.22 -2.38
CA ALA A 188 -1.04 8.54 -3.13
C ALA A 188 -0.71 7.06 -3.33
N THR A 189 -1.73 6.21 -3.22
CA THR A 189 -1.64 4.79 -3.60
C THR A 189 -2.79 4.48 -4.54
N VAL A 190 -2.45 3.90 -5.69
CA VAL A 190 -3.40 3.49 -6.71
C VAL A 190 -3.39 1.98 -6.79
N VAL A 191 -4.57 1.36 -6.72
CA VAL A 191 -4.76 -0.08 -6.88
C VAL A 191 -5.91 -0.32 -7.83
N ASP A 192 -5.68 -1.16 -8.85
CA ASP A 192 -6.63 -1.46 -9.92
C ASP A 192 -7.25 -0.17 -10.52
N GLY A 193 -6.38 0.84 -10.69
CA GLY A 193 -6.71 2.15 -11.25
C GLY A 193 -7.56 3.06 -10.36
N ARG A 194 -7.82 2.65 -9.12
CA ARG A 194 -8.54 3.45 -8.12
C ARG A 194 -7.54 4.11 -7.19
N LEU A 195 -7.69 5.41 -6.96
CA LEU A 195 -6.94 6.12 -5.92
C LEU A 195 -7.49 5.71 -4.55
N VAL A 196 -6.86 4.71 -3.93
CA VAL A 196 -7.31 4.07 -2.68
C VAL A 196 -6.75 4.74 -1.43
N TYR A 197 -5.65 5.48 -1.59
CA TYR A 197 -5.12 6.39 -0.57
C TYR A 197 -4.73 7.70 -1.21
N ARG A 198 -5.01 8.80 -0.51
CA ARG A 198 -4.55 10.14 -0.83
C ARG A 198 -4.30 10.88 0.48
N ARG A 199 -3.08 11.37 0.68
CA ARG A 199 -2.76 12.28 1.78
C ARG A 199 -3.48 13.61 1.55
N ARG A 200 -4.14 14.11 2.60
CA ARG A 200 -4.83 15.40 2.57
C ARG A 200 -3.85 16.55 2.73
#